data_AF-A0A9C9KZ83-F1
#
_entry.id   AF-A0A9C9KZ83-F1
#
_cell.length_a   1.000
_cell.length_b   1.000
_cell.length_c   1.000
_cell.angle_alpha   90.00
_cell.angle_beta   90.00
_cell.angle_gamma   90.00
#
_symmetry.space_group_name_H-M   'P 1'
#
loop_
_entity.id
_entity.type
_entity.pdbx_description
1 polymer ?
#
loop_
_entity_poly.entity_id
_entity_poly.type
_entity_poly.pdbx_seq_one_letter_code
_entity_poly.pdbx_strand_id
1 'polypeptide(L)'
;MEIISIIKDISLSIASLTTAAVAYNGVGKWHRELKGKASFETARALIQATYKLRDAIEQCRSPYIHTREFPDDYHSLSTQTPEQKGDAYAQVYGARWQRISETMLDFDAFSLESEALWGVSIKEKTDMLRDCVIELHQAIDAYISNEYSNGSDFKDTELSKHVNTRLSNHMQQENPFTAHINNAIKEIETEVRPHLDRS
;
A
#
# COMPACT_ATOMS: atom_id res chain seq x y z
N MET A 1 -54.09 -43.52 -27.49
CA MET A 1 -53.78 -42.13 -27.12
C MET A 1 -53.19 -42.02 -25.72
N GLU A 2 -53.64 -42.79 -24.73
CA GLU A 2 -53.13 -42.68 -23.33
C GLU A 2 -51.65 -43.03 -23.13
N ILE A 3 -51.13 -44.06 -23.81
CA ILE A 3 -49.70 -44.44 -23.69
C ILE A 3 -48.78 -43.28 -24.11
N ILE A 4 -49.16 -42.52 -25.14
CA ILE A 4 -48.39 -41.36 -25.61
C ILE A 4 -48.40 -40.24 -24.57
N SER A 5 -49.51 -40.05 -23.85
CA SER A 5 -49.60 -39.08 -22.76
C SER A 5 -48.69 -39.45 -21.59
N ILE A 6 -48.70 -40.72 -21.17
CA ILE A 6 -47.87 -41.20 -20.06
C ILE A 6 -46.38 -41.01 -20.38
N ILE A 7 -45.95 -41.35 -21.60
CA ILE A 7 -44.56 -41.17 -22.04
C ILE A 7 -44.16 -39.68 -22.04
N LYS A 8 -45.06 -38.80 -22.49
CA LYS A 8 -44.83 -37.35 -22.48
C LYS A 8 -44.65 -36.84 -21.06
N ASP A 9 -45.51 -37.25 -20.13
CA ASP A 9 -45.47 -36.77 -18.74
C ASP A 9 -44.24 -37.27 -17.98
N ILE A 10 -43.81 -38.51 -18.24
CA ILE A 10 -42.54 -39.05 -17.72
C ILE A 10 -41.37 -38.25 -18.29
N SER A 11 -41.38 -37.98 -19.61
CA SER A 11 -40.32 -37.20 -20.26
C SER A 11 -40.24 -35.78 -19.71
N LEU A 12 -41.38 -35.13 -19.49
CA LEU A 12 -41.46 -33.79 -18.89
C LEU A 12 -40.92 -33.79 -17.46
N SER A 13 -41.22 -34.83 -16.68
CA SER A 13 -40.76 -34.99 -15.31
C SER A 13 -39.25 -35.20 -15.23
N ILE A 14 -38.68 -35.98 -16.15
CA ILE A 14 -37.22 -36.16 -16.23
C ILE A 14 -36.55 -34.84 -16.64
N ALA A 15 -37.11 -34.14 -17.64
CA ALA A 15 -36.57 -32.85 -18.10
C ALA A 15 -36.61 -31.76 -17.02
N SER A 16 -37.65 -31.72 -16.19
CA SER A 16 -37.74 -30.76 -15.09
C SER A 16 -36.73 -31.07 -13.98
N LEU A 17 -36.54 -32.35 -13.63
CA LEU A 17 -35.55 -32.78 -12.65
C LEU A 17 -34.11 -32.48 -13.11
N THR A 18 -33.78 -32.74 -14.38
CA THR A 18 -32.45 -32.44 -14.91
C THR A 18 -32.20 -30.93 -14.95
N THR A 19 -33.20 -30.13 -15.33
CA THR A 19 -33.11 -28.66 -15.32
C THR A 19 -32.86 -28.13 -13.91
N ALA A 20 -33.59 -28.64 -12.90
CA ALA A 20 -33.40 -28.25 -11.51
C ALA A 20 -32.00 -28.60 -10.99
N ALA A 21 -31.49 -29.79 -11.33
CA ALA A 21 -30.16 -30.23 -10.93
C ALA A 21 -29.05 -29.38 -11.58
N VAL A 22 -29.19 -29.04 -12.87
CA VAL A 22 -28.25 -28.15 -13.58
C VAL A 22 -28.29 -26.75 -13.00
N ALA A 23 -29.48 -26.20 -12.71
CA ALA A 23 -29.62 -24.88 -12.10
C ALA A 23 -28.95 -24.80 -10.72
N TYR A 24 -29.18 -25.78 -9.85
CA TYR A 24 -28.55 -25.83 -8.53
C TYR A 24 -27.01 -25.88 -8.60
N ASN A 25 -26.48 -26.75 -9.46
CA ASN A 25 -25.04 -26.85 -9.69
C ASN A 25 -24.46 -25.57 -10.32
N GLY A 26 -25.24 -24.90 -11.17
CA GLY A 26 -24.88 -23.62 -11.79
C GLY A 26 -24.71 -22.52 -10.76
N VAL A 27 -25.64 -22.38 -9.80
CA VAL A 27 -25.57 -21.36 -8.75
C VAL A 27 -24.33 -21.53 -7.87
N GLY A 28 -24.03 -22.77 -7.46
CA GLY A 28 -22.83 -23.04 -6.65
C GLY A 28 -21.52 -22.71 -7.39
N LYS A 29 -21.43 -23.09 -8.67
CA LYS A 29 -20.28 -22.73 -9.52
C LYS A 29 -20.15 -21.22 -9.68
N TRP A 30 -21.25 -20.54 -9.96
CA TRP A 30 -21.27 -19.10 -10.14
C TRP A 30 -20.87 -18.35 -8.87
N HIS A 31 -21.38 -18.77 -7.71
CA HIS A 31 -20.99 -18.17 -6.43
C HIS A 31 -19.48 -18.34 -6.16
N ARG A 32 -18.92 -19.53 -6.43
CA ARG A 32 -17.48 -19.76 -6.29
C ARG A 32 -16.66 -18.93 -7.27
N GLU A 33 -17.13 -18.79 -8.50
CA GLU A 33 -16.49 -17.96 -9.53
C GLU A 33 -16.49 -16.48 -9.13
N LEU A 34 -17.61 -15.95 -8.62
CA LEU A 34 -17.70 -14.58 -8.13
C LEU A 34 -16.75 -14.34 -6.96
N LYS A 35 -16.68 -15.26 -6.00
CA LYS A 35 -15.75 -15.16 -4.87
C LYS A 35 -14.30 -15.21 -5.33
N GLY A 36 -13.97 -16.11 -6.26
CA GLY A 36 -12.62 -16.21 -6.84
C GLY A 36 -12.22 -14.95 -7.59
N LYS A 37 -13.15 -14.38 -8.38
CA LYS A 37 -12.93 -13.13 -9.11
C LYS A 37 -12.69 -11.96 -8.18
N ALA A 38 -13.55 -11.77 -7.16
CA ALA A 38 -13.37 -10.73 -6.16
C ALA A 38 -12.00 -10.87 -5.48
N SER A 39 -11.67 -12.08 -5.00
CA SER A 39 -10.37 -12.34 -4.37
C SER A 39 -9.18 -12.01 -5.28
N PHE A 40 -9.23 -12.38 -6.56
CA PHE A 40 -8.14 -12.08 -7.50
C PHE A 40 -8.03 -10.58 -7.80
N GLU A 41 -9.15 -9.89 -7.99
CA GLU A 41 -9.17 -8.45 -8.29
C GLU A 41 -8.64 -7.64 -7.10
N THR A 42 -9.09 -7.94 -5.88
CA THR A 42 -8.60 -7.30 -4.66
C THR A 42 -7.12 -7.57 -4.43
N ALA A 43 -6.66 -8.82 -4.62
CA ALA A 43 -5.25 -9.18 -4.52
C ALA A 43 -4.37 -8.40 -5.50
N ARG A 44 -4.80 -8.32 -6.76
CA ARG A 44 -4.09 -7.56 -7.78
C ARG A 44 -4.06 -6.06 -7.45
N ALA A 45 -5.16 -5.51 -6.94
CA ALA A 45 -5.24 -4.10 -6.60
C ALA A 45 -4.35 -3.76 -5.39
N LEU A 46 -4.38 -4.58 -4.33
CA LEU A 46 -3.56 -4.40 -3.14
C LEU A 46 -2.07 -4.45 -3.47
N ILE A 47 -1.61 -5.44 -4.26
CA ILE A 47 -0.19 -5.53 -4.60
C ILE A 47 0.28 -4.37 -5.48
N GLN A 48 -0.58 -3.89 -6.39
CA GLN A 48 -0.29 -2.71 -7.20
C GLN A 48 -0.17 -1.45 -6.34
N ALA A 49 -1.09 -1.25 -5.39
CA ALA A 49 -1.04 -0.12 -4.46
C ALA A 49 0.18 -0.20 -3.54
N THR A 50 0.53 -1.40 -3.07
CA THR A 50 1.75 -1.65 -2.27
C THR A 50 3.01 -1.20 -3.00
N TYR A 51 3.16 -1.54 -4.29
CA TYR A 51 4.32 -1.10 -5.08
C TYR A 51 4.32 0.38 -5.40
N LYS A 52 3.14 0.99 -5.67
CA LYS A 52 3.06 2.45 -5.83
C LYS A 52 3.50 3.17 -4.56
N LEU A 53 3.07 2.68 -3.39
CA LEU A 53 3.45 3.24 -2.10
C LEU A 53 4.95 3.06 -1.84
N ARG A 54 5.52 1.88 -2.13
CA ARG A 54 6.98 1.64 -2.09
C ARG A 54 7.74 2.70 -2.88
N ASP A 55 7.36 2.89 -4.14
CA ASP A 55 8.05 3.83 -5.05
C ASP A 55 7.90 5.28 -4.56
N ALA A 56 6.74 5.64 -3.99
CA ALA A 56 6.52 6.95 -3.37
C ALA A 56 7.39 7.17 -2.12
N ILE A 57 7.50 6.16 -1.24
CA ILE A 57 8.40 6.17 -0.08
C ILE A 57 9.86 6.34 -0.52
N GLU A 58 10.28 5.57 -1.53
CA GLU A 58 11.64 5.64 -2.06
C GLU A 58 11.95 7.02 -2.63
N GLN A 59 11.03 7.60 -3.41
CA GLN A 59 11.19 8.94 -3.98
C GLN A 59 11.28 10.01 -2.88
N CYS A 60 10.40 9.95 -1.87
CA CYS A 60 10.41 10.89 -0.76
C CYS A 60 11.74 10.86 0.01
N ARG A 61 12.31 9.66 0.16
CA ARG A 61 13.59 9.39 0.84
C ARG A 61 14.83 9.56 -0.04
N SER A 62 14.67 10.12 -1.24
CA SER A 62 15.81 10.42 -2.10
C SER A 62 16.75 11.41 -1.41
N PRO A 63 18.03 11.09 -1.19
CA PRO A 63 19.00 11.98 -0.55
C PRO A 63 19.31 13.21 -1.40
N TYR A 64 19.02 13.14 -2.70
CA TYR A 64 19.20 14.25 -3.62
C TYR A 64 17.94 15.13 -3.62
N ILE A 65 18.07 16.37 -3.13
CA ILE A 65 17.06 17.43 -3.24
C ILE A 65 17.53 18.38 -4.34
N HIS A 66 16.74 18.48 -5.41
CA HIS A 66 17.05 19.40 -6.48
C HIS A 66 16.76 20.84 -6.03
N THR A 67 17.58 21.79 -6.48
CA THR A 67 17.35 23.24 -6.24
C THR A 67 15.97 23.74 -6.67
N ARG A 68 15.28 22.99 -7.55
CA ARG A 68 13.93 23.28 -8.07
C ARG A 68 12.83 22.98 -7.05
N GLU A 69 13.15 22.17 -6.04
CA GLU A 69 12.19 21.74 -5.02
C GLU A 69 12.07 22.79 -3.91
N PHE A 70 13.08 23.67 -3.78
CA PHE A 70 13.05 24.79 -2.85
C PHE A 70 12.23 25.97 -3.41
N PRO A 71 11.75 26.87 -2.53
CA PRO A 71 11.13 28.13 -2.94
C PRO A 71 12.02 28.97 -3.86
N ASP A 72 11.44 29.73 -4.78
CA ASP A 72 12.19 30.53 -5.77
C ASP A 72 13.09 31.59 -5.12
N ASP A 73 12.71 32.11 -3.95
CA ASP A 73 13.47 33.08 -3.16
C ASP A 73 14.57 32.44 -2.29
N TYR A 74 14.70 31.12 -2.32
CA TYR A 74 15.71 30.37 -1.58
C TYR A 74 17.07 30.37 -2.31
N HIS A 75 17.78 31.50 -2.25
CA HIS A 75 18.95 31.75 -3.11
C HIS A 75 20.31 31.26 -2.58
N SER A 76 20.42 30.79 -1.34
CA SER A 76 21.69 30.28 -0.78
C SER A 76 21.47 29.53 0.53
N LEU A 77 22.10 28.36 0.73
CA LEU A 77 22.03 27.57 1.98
C LEU A 77 22.79 28.21 3.17
N SER A 78 23.73 29.13 2.90
CA SER A 78 24.68 29.65 3.91
C SER A 78 24.29 30.97 4.56
N THR A 79 23.30 31.69 4.03
CA THR A 79 22.90 33.02 4.51
C THR A 79 21.49 33.07 5.10
N GLN A 80 20.79 31.93 5.16
CA GLN A 80 19.39 31.86 5.61
C GLN A 80 19.31 31.82 7.13
N THR A 81 18.28 32.48 7.64
CA THR A 81 17.82 32.30 9.02
C THR A 81 17.30 30.86 9.22
N PRO A 82 17.32 30.34 10.45
CA PRO A 82 16.74 29.03 10.77
C PRO A 82 15.28 28.90 10.33
N GLU A 83 14.49 29.98 10.47
CA GLU A 83 13.11 30.06 10.04
C GLU A 83 12.98 29.86 8.53
N GLN A 84 13.76 30.58 7.73
CA GLN A 84 13.79 30.43 6.27
C GLN A 84 14.21 29.03 5.82
N LYS A 85 15.13 28.37 6.56
CA LYS A 85 15.52 26.99 6.27
C LYS A 85 14.38 26.02 6.58
N GLY A 86 13.77 26.15 7.76
CA GLY A 86 12.63 25.34 8.18
C GLY A 86 11.47 25.43 7.19
N ASP A 87 11.09 26.64 6.78
CA ASP A 87 10.04 26.88 5.79
C ASP A 87 10.38 26.21 4.44
N ALA A 88 11.62 26.38 3.97
CA ALA A 88 12.07 25.84 2.70
C ALA A 88 12.05 24.30 2.69
N TYR A 89 12.52 23.65 3.75
CA TYR A 89 12.47 22.20 3.88
C TYR A 89 11.04 21.67 4.11
N ALA A 90 10.19 22.43 4.82
CA ALA A 90 8.78 22.11 4.96
C ALA A 90 8.07 22.09 3.60
N GLN A 91 8.39 23.03 2.71
CA GLN A 91 7.87 23.01 1.34
C GLN A 91 8.37 21.80 0.54
N VAL A 92 9.68 21.52 0.57
CA VAL A 92 10.28 20.36 -0.12
C VAL A 92 9.62 19.06 0.32
N TYR A 93 9.60 18.80 1.62
CA TYR A 93 9.04 17.56 2.15
C TYR A 93 7.52 17.51 2.06
N GLY A 94 6.82 18.64 2.13
CA GLY A 94 5.38 18.72 1.86
C GLY A 94 5.05 18.27 0.44
N ALA A 95 5.80 18.76 -0.56
CA ALA A 95 5.62 18.34 -1.96
C ALA A 95 5.95 16.86 -2.18
N ARG A 96 7.01 16.35 -1.55
CA ARG A 96 7.37 14.93 -1.62
C ARG A 96 6.33 14.02 -0.93
N TRP A 97 5.82 14.47 0.21
CA TRP A 97 4.82 13.75 1.01
C TRP A 97 3.46 13.65 0.32
N GLN A 98 3.13 14.61 -0.56
CA GLN A 98 1.88 14.59 -1.32
C GLN A 98 1.70 13.26 -2.06
N ARG A 99 2.73 12.75 -2.73
CA ARG A 99 2.65 11.48 -3.46
C ARG A 99 2.44 10.28 -2.53
N ILE A 100 3.05 10.29 -1.36
CA ILE A 100 2.80 9.25 -0.33
C ILE A 100 1.33 9.33 0.09
N SER A 101 0.83 10.51 0.43
CA SER A 101 -0.56 10.72 0.86
C SER A 101 -1.56 10.22 -0.19
N GLU A 102 -1.34 10.53 -1.46
CA GLU A 102 -2.19 10.08 -2.58
C GLU A 102 -2.16 8.55 -2.75
N THR A 103 -0.97 7.93 -2.70
CA THR A 103 -0.84 6.47 -2.84
C THR A 103 -1.33 5.70 -1.62
N MET A 104 -1.28 6.32 -0.44
CA MET A 104 -1.78 5.74 0.80
C MET A 104 -3.30 5.55 0.80
N LEU A 105 -4.05 6.46 0.16
CA LEU A 105 -5.50 6.34 0.03
C LEU A 105 -5.92 5.06 -0.69
N ASP A 106 -5.30 4.77 -1.84
CA ASP A 106 -5.53 3.54 -2.60
C ASP A 106 -5.11 2.32 -1.77
N PHE A 107 -3.93 2.39 -1.12
CA PHE A 107 -3.41 1.30 -0.30
C PHE A 107 -4.34 0.96 0.87
N ASP A 108 -4.83 1.96 1.60
CA ASP A 108 -5.75 1.77 2.73
C ASP A 108 -7.09 1.21 2.27
N ALA A 109 -7.63 1.70 1.14
CA ALA A 109 -8.87 1.18 0.58
C ALA A 109 -8.76 -0.32 0.25
N PHE A 110 -7.70 -0.73 -0.46
CA PHE A 110 -7.51 -2.15 -0.79
C PHE A 110 -7.11 -2.99 0.42
N SER A 111 -6.43 -2.42 1.41
CA SER A 111 -6.12 -3.12 2.67
C SER A 111 -7.41 -3.48 3.43
N LEU A 112 -8.37 -2.55 3.50
CA LEU A 112 -9.69 -2.80 4.11
C LEU A 112 -10.52 -3.82 3.33
N GLU A 113 -10.48 -3.75 2.00
CA GLU A 113 -11.17 -4.72 1.14
C GLU A 113 -10.57 -6.13 1.32
N SER A 114 -9.24 -6.22 1.38
CA SER A 114 -8.53 -7.46 1.68
C SER A 114 -8.85 -7.99 3.08
N GLU A 115 -8.91 -7.13 4.11
CA GLU A 115 -9.34 -7.51 5.47
C GLU A 115 -10.76 -8.11 5.45
N ALA A 116 -11.67 -7.53 4.67
CA ALA A 116 -13.03 -8.03 4.54
C ALA A 116 -13.11 -9.42 3.87
N LEU A 117 -12.18 -9.74 2.96
CA LEU A 117 -12.18 -11.01 2.23
C LEU A 117 -11.39 -12.13 2.93
N TRP A 118 -10.27 -11.80 3.57
CA TRP A 118 -9.31 -12.78 4.11
C TRP A 118 -9.11 -12.69 5.62
N GLY A 119 -9.61 -11.65 6.27
CA GLY A 119 -9.56 -11.46 7.71
C GLY A 119 -8.33 -10.69 8.20
N VAL A 120 -8.00 -10.85 9.48
CA VAL A 120 -7.03 -9.99 10.17
C VAL A 120 -5.57 -10.27 9.77
N SER A 121 -5.25 -11.44 9.21
CA SER A 121 -3.85 -11.77 8.86
C SER A 121 -3.26 -10.79 7.85
N ILE A 122 -4.00 -10.46 6.79
CA ILE A 122 -3.53 -9.47 5.80
C ILE A 122 -3.45 -8.06 6.38
N LYS A 123 -4.36 -7.71 7.29
CA LYS A 123 -4.35 -6.42 7.98
C LYS A 123 -3.05 -6.21 8.73
N GLU A 124 -2.63 -7.19 9.53
CA GLU A 124 -1.36 -7.14 10.27
C GLU A 124 -0.17 -6.88 9.33
N LYS A 125 -0.17 -7.47 8.12
CA LYS A 125 0.90 -7.24 7.14
C LYS A 125 0.85 -5.84 6.54
N THR A 126 -0.35 -5.33 6.24
CA THR A 126 -0.53 -3.98 5.72
C THR A 126 -0.21 -2.91 6.78
N ASP A 127 -0.49 -3.20 8.06
CA ASP A 127 -0.20 -2.32 9.19
C ASP A 127 1.32 -2.13 9.36
N MET A 128 2.12 -3.18 9.17
CA MET A 128 3.59 -3.06 9.19
C MET A 128 4.13 -2.06 8.16
N LEU A 129 3.54 -2.00 6.96
CA LEU A 129 3.92 -1.01 5.95
C LEU A 129 3.41 0.39 6.31
N ARG A 130 2.21 0.50 6.89
CA ARG A 130 1.66 1.75 7.41
C ARG A 130 2.54 2.33 8.53
N ASP A 131 3.05 1.50 9.42
CA ASP A 131 3.97 1.90 10.48
C ASP A 131 5.25 2.50 9.90
N CYS A 132 5.80 1.91 8.83
CA CYS A 132 6.93 2.51 8.12
C CYS A 132 6.61 3.91 7.57
N VAL A 133 5.40 4.12 7.04
CA VAL A 133 4.97 5.44 6.56
C VAL A 133 4.90 6.44 7.72
N ILE A 134 4.35 6.04 8.86
CA ILE A 134 4.26 6.86 10.07
C ILE A 134 5.66 7.23 10.59
N GLU A 135 6.56 6.25 10.69
CA GLU A 135 7.95 6.48 11.11
C GLU A 135 8.68 7.46 10.17
N LEU A 136 8.43 7.37 8.85
CA LEU A 136 8.99 8.31 7.89
C LEU A 136 8.44 9.72 8.12
N HIS A 137 7.13 9.87 8.35
CA HIS A 137 6.53 11.17 8.62
C HIS A 137 7.13 11.83 9.86
N GLN A 138 7.27 11.06 10.94
CA GLN A 138 7.90 11.53 12.18
C GLN A 138 9.36 11.96 11.97
N ALA A 139 10.11 11.24 11.14
CA ALA A 139 11.48 11.61 10.79
C ALA A 139 11.55 12.90 9.97
N ILE A 140 10.60 13.12 9.06
CA ILE A 140 10.47 14.37 8.29
C ILE A 140 10.19 15.53 9.25
N ASP A 141 9.20 15.39 10.13
CA ASP A 141 8.84 16.44 11.09
C ASP A 141 10.01 16.78 12.02
N ALA A 142 10.71 15.77 12.54
CA ALA A 142 11.89 15.95 13.37
C ALA A 142 13.03 16.68 12.64
N TYR A 143 13.22 16.37 11.35
CA TYR A 143 14.22 17.05 10.53
C TYR A 143 13.86 18.52 10.29
N ILE A 144 12.60 18.80 9.92
CA ILE A 144 12.13 20.17 9.72
C ILE A 144 12.25 20.98 11.03
N SER A 145 11.81 20.41 12.16
CA SER A 145 11.99 21.02 13.50
C SER A 145 13.45 21.34 13.79
N ASN A 146 14.34 20.40 13.47
CA ASN A 146 15.77 20.61 13.66
C ASN A 146 16.30 21.78 12.82
N GLU A 147 15.83 21.98 11.59
CA GLU A 147 16.19 23.14 10.76
C GLU A 147 15.70 24.46 11.38
N TYR A 148 14.46 24.51 11.91
CA TYR A 148 13.96 25.66 12.68
C TYR A 148 14.79 25.94 13.93
N SER A 149 15.34 24.90 14.54
CA SER A 149 16.17 24.99 15.76
C SER A 149 17.65 25.33 15.47
N ASN A 150 18.02 25.52 14.20
CA ASN A 150 19.40 25.67 13.74
C ASN A 150 20.31 24.50 14.17
N GLY A 151 19.79 23.28 14.15
CA GLY A 151 20.54 22.08 14.50
C GLY A 151 20.62 21.78 16.00
N SER A 152 19.91 22.51 16.87
CA SER A 152 20.01 22.27 18.31
C SER A 152 19.40 20.93 18.73
N ASP A 153 18.37 20.48 18.03
CA ASP A 153 17.66 19.24 18.34
C ASP A 153 18.51 18.01 18.03
N PHE A 154 19.40 18.09 17.02
CA PHE A 154 20.29 17.00 16.61
C PHE A 154 21.68 17.05 17.26
N LYS A 155 21.83 17.77 18.37
CA LYS A 155 23.03 17.64 19.22
C LYS A 155 23.14 16.24 19.83
N ASP A 156 22.01 15.57 20.04
CA ASP A 156 21.99 14.14 20.33
C ASP A 156 22.31 13.35 19.06
N THR A 157 23.47 12.68 19.10
CA THR A 157 23.98 11.88 17.98
C THR A 157 23.07 10.71 17.65
N GLU A 158 22.35 10.16 18.63
CA GLU A 158 21.48 9.00 18.41
C GLU A 158 20.17 9.41 17.72
N LEU A 159 19.56 10.53 18.13
CA LEU A 159 18.38 11.08 17.45
C LEU A 159 18.70 11.46 16.00
N SER A 160 19.84 12.12 15.77
CA SER A 160 20.29 12.50 14.41
C SER A 160 20.49 11.28 13.51
N LYS A 161 21.15 10.23 14.01
CA LYS A 161 21.28 8.96 13.26
C LYS A 161 19.91 8.34 12.97
N HIS A 162 19.03 8.28 13.97
CA HIS A 162 17.70 7.68 13.86
C HIS A 162 16.85 8.36 12.77
N VAL A 163 16.89 9.70 12.70
CA VAL A 163 16.19 10.46 11.67
C VAL A 163 16.84 10.27 10.30
N ASN A 164 18.18 10.39 10.21
CA ASN A 164 18.90 10.25 8.94
C ASN A 164 18.73 8.86 8.30
N THR A 165 18.68 7.80 9.12
CA THR A 165 18.39 6.44 8.63
C THR A 165 17.01 6.33 8.00
N ARG A 166 16.00 7.06 8.52
CA ARG A 166 14.65 7.05 7.95
C ARG A 166 14.55 7.91 6.70
N LEU A 167 15.19 9.07 6.68
CA LEU A 167 15.10 10.01 5.56
C LEU A 167 15.92 9.61 4.34
N SER A 168 17.06 8.94 4.52
CA SER A 168 17.97 8.64 3.42
C SER A 168 17.84 7.21 2.93
N ASN A 169 17.70 7.05 1.62
CA ASN A 169 17.81 5.75 0.95
C ASN A 169 19.24 5.44 0.41
N HIS A 170 20.24 6.31 0.65
CA HIS A 170 21.57 6.26 0.00
C HIS A 170 22.31 4.90 0.13
N MET A 171 22.01 4.12 1.17
CA MET A 171 22.60 2.79 1.39
C MET A 171 21.52 1.72 1.52
N GLN A 172 20.65 1.56 0.51
CA GLN A 172 19.50 0.65 0.53
C GLN A 172 19.80 -0.77 1.06
N GLN A 173 21.01 -1.31 0.85
CA GLN A 173 21.39 -2.66 1.30
C GLN A 173 21.83 -2.75 2.78
N GLU A 174 22.29 -1.64 3.38
CA GLU A 174 22.75 -1.59 4.78
C GLU A 174 21.84 -0.75 5.69
N ASN A 175 20.85 -0.06 5.11
CA ASN A 175 19.91 0.77 5.86
C ASN A 175 18.82 -0.11 6.53
N PRO A 176 18.75 -0.15 7.87
CA PRO A 176 17.80 -1.02 8.58
C PRO A 176 16.34 -0.63 8.34
N PHE A 177 16.04 0.64 8.07
CA PHE A 177 14.68 1.08 7.76
C PHE A 177 14.26 0.66 6.35
N THR A 178 15.17 0.69 5.38
CA THR A 178 14.91 0.10 4.05
C THR A 178 14.67 -1.41 4.15
N ALA A 179 15.44 -2.12 4.97
CA ALA A 179 15.20 -3.54 5.21
C ALA A 179 13.81 -3.78 5.85
N HIS A 180 13.40 -2.92 6.79
CA HIS A 180 12.08 -2.98 7.42
C HIS A 180 10.95 -2.82 6.39
N ILE A 181 11.02 -1.79 5.55
CA ILE A 181 10.04 -1.55 4.46
C ILE A 181 9.98 -2.76 3.51
N ASN A 182 11.13 -3.27 3.07
CA ASN A 182 11.19 -4.42 2.17
C ASN A 182 10.60 -5.68 2.81
N ASN A 183 10.80 -5.86 4.12
CA ASN A 183 10.20 -6.96 4.85
C ASN A 183 8.67 -6.82 4.92
N ALA A 184 8.15 -5.64 5.25
CA ALA A 184 6.71 -5.39 5.26
C ALA A 184 6.06 -5.67 3.90
N ILE A 185 6.70 -5.22 2.81
CA ILE A 185 6.23 -5.49 1.44
C ILE A 185 6.24 -7.00 1.15
N LYS A 186 7.32 -7.71 1.51
CA LYS A 186 7.44 -9.15 1.30
C LYS A 186 6.39 -9.96 2.06
N GLU A 187 6.04 -9.53 3.26
CA GLU A 187 4.97 -10.18 4.03
C GLU A 187 3.61 -10.00 3.35
N ILE A 188 3.31 -8.81 2.81
CA ILE A 188 2.11 -8.57 2.00
C ILE A 188 2.13 -9.44 0.73
N GLU A 189 3.26 -9.47 0.00
CA GLU A 189 3.42 -10.32 -1.19
C GLU A 189 3.14 -11.79 -0.89
N THR A 190 3.65 -12.29 0.23
CA THR A 190 3.50 -13.68 0.64
C THR A 190 2.04 -14.01 0.93
N GLU A 191 1.33 -13.12 1.62
CA GLU A 191 -0.08 -13.30 1.96
C GLU A 191 -1.00 -13.19 0.73
N VAL A 192 -0.67 -12.30 -0.22
CA VAL A 192 -1.49 -12.05 -1.41
C VAL A 192 -1.27 -13.10 -2.50
N ARG A 193 -0.09 -13.73 -2.57
CA ARG A 193 0.30 -14.67 -3.65
C ARG A 193 -0.70 -15.80 -3.92
N PRO A 194 -1.27 -16.51 -2.92
CA PRO A 194 -2.23 -17.58 -3.16
C PRO A 194 -3.51 -17.11 -3.88
N HIS A 195 -3.82 -15.82 -3.81
CA HIS A 195 -4.99 -15.21 -4.46
C HIS A 195 -4.72 -14.71 -5.89
N LEU A 196 -3.44 -14.68 -6.31
CA LEU A 196 -3.00 -14.28 -7.64
C LEU A 196 -2.73 -15.47 -8.57
N ASP A 197 -2.38 -16.62 -8.01
CA ASP A 197 -2.16 -17.83 -8.79
C ASP A 197 -3.48 -18.38 -9.34
N ARG A 198 -3.51 -18.71 -10.63
CA ARG A 198 -4.66 -19.37 -11.26
C ARG A 198 -4.86 -20.74 -10.61
N SER A 199 -5.95 -20.89 -9.85
CA SER A 199 -6.54 -22.20 -9.54
C SER A 199 -7.43 -22.68 -10.67
#